data_AF-A0A7J6VUI6-F1
#
_entry.id   AF-A0A7J6VUI6-F1
#
_cell.length_a   1.000
_cell.length_b   1.000
_cell.length_c   1.000
_cell.angle_alpha   90.00
_cell.angle_beta   90.00
_cell.angle_gamma   90.00
#
_symmetry.space_group_name_H-M   'P 1'
#
loop_
_entity.id
_entity.type
_entity.pdbx_description
1 polymer ?
#
loop_
_entity_poly.entity_id
_entity_poly.type
_entity_poly.pdbx_seq_one_letter_code
_entity_poly.pdbx_strand_id
1 'polypeptide(L)'
;VENFRGNVQTRLKKLNEGKVQATLLALAGLKRLNMTNNVTAILSIEEMLPAIAQGAIGIACRTNDDKMANYIASLNHEETRLAVTCERAFLETLDGSCRTPIAGYAHRDEDGNCVFRGLVASPDGTQVLETSRKGPYVLEDMVLLAKDAGEELLKRAGPGFFDFIKTLK
;
A
#
# COMPACT_ATOMS: atom_id res chain seq x y z
N VAL A 1 -12.07 17.08 1.04
CA VAL A 1 -10.88 16.68 0.25
C VAL A 1 -11.22 16.85 -1.21
N GLU A 2 -10.39 17.53 -1.99
CA GLU A 2 -10.62 17.75 -3.43
C GLU A 2 -9.93 16.67 -4.27
N ASN A 3 -10.57 16.23 -5.36
CA ASN A 3 -9.98 15.23 -6.26
C ASN A 3 -8.79 15.84 -7.03
N PHE A 4 -7.57 15.41 -6.69
CA PHE A 4 -6.33 16.01 -7.18
C PHE A 4 -5.55 15.06 -8.10
N ARG A 5 -5.81 15.16 -9.41
CA ARG A 5 -5.21 14.28 -10.45
C ARG A 5 -4.15 14.96 -11.29
N GLY A 6 -3.33 14.13 -11.93
CA GLY A 6 -2.15 14.51 -12.72
C GLY A 6 -0.91 13.73 -12.30
N ASN A 7 0.18 13.84 -13.06
CA ASN A 7 1.50 13.42 -12.61
C ASN A 7 2.04 14.35 -11.50
N VAL A 8 3.19 14.02 -10.92
CA VAL A 8 3.78 14.78 -9.80
C VAL A 8 3.98 16.25 -10.15
N GLN A 9 4.53 16.56 -11.33
CA GLN A 9 4.82 17.93 -11.75
C GLN A 9 3.55 18.77 -11.92
N THR A 10 2.51 18.22 -12.55
CA THR A 10 1.24 18.94 -12.73
C THR A 10 0.52 19.16 -11.41
N ARG A 11 0.62 18.21 -10.46
CA ARG A 11 0.11 18.37 -9.10
C ARG A 11 0.85 19.48 -8.35
N LEU A 12 2.17 19.51 -8.38
CA LEU A 12 2.97 20.57 -7.75
C LEU A 12 2.71 21.94 -8.38
N LYS A 13 2.51 22.02 -9.70
CA LYS A 13 2.09 23.26 -10.37
C LYS A 13 0.75 23.77 -9.82
N LYS A 14 -0.26 22.90 -9.71
CA LYS A 14 -1.58 23.27 -9.14
C LYS A 14 -1.49 23.72 -7.68
N LEU A 15 -0.60 23.11 -6.89
CA LEU A 15 -0.32 23.53 -5.51
C LEU A 15 0.27 24.94 -5.49
N ASN A 16 1.29 25.21 -6.32
CA ASN A 16 1.93 26.52 -6.42
C ASN A 16 0.98 27.61 -6.95
N GLU A 17 0.00 27.24 -7.77
CA GLU A 17 -1.09 28.13 -8.23
C GLU A 17 -2.16 28.38 -7.16
N GLY A 18 -2.03 27.80 -5.96
CA GLY A 18 -2.97 28.01 -4.85
C GLY A 18 -4.32 27.30 -5.03
N LYS A 19 -4.43 26.31 -5.94
CA LYS A 19 -5.69 25.55 -6.14
C LYS A 19 -6.06 24.68 -4.94
N VAL A 20 -5.07 24.33 -4.12
CA VAL A 20 -5.20 23.62 -2.85
C VAL A 20 -4.14 24.17 -1.89
N GLN A 21 -4.38 24.07 -0.59
CA GLN A 21 -3.44 24.52 0.45
C GLN A 21 -2.32 23.50 0.72
N ALA A 22 -2.60 22.21 0.47
CA ALA A 22 -1.65 21.12 0.65
C ALA A 22 -1.98 19.95 -0.28
N THR A 23 -1.02 19.06 -0.48
CA THR A 23 -1.22 17.79 -1.19
C THR A 23 -0.38 16.70 -0.54
N LEU A 24 -0.82 15.45 -0.67
CA LEU A 24 -0.08 14.27 -0.22
C LEU A 24 0.51 13.55 -1.44
N LEU A 25 1.80 13.26 -1.38
CA LEU A 25 2.54 12.56 -2.43
C LEU A 25 3.44 11.50 -1.78
N ALA A 26 3.56 10.35 -2.44
CA ALA A 26 4.50 9.33 -2.00
C ALA A 26 5.95 9.84 -2.09
N LEU A 27 6.68 9.79 -0.97
CA LEU A 27 8.07 10.23 -0.88
C LEU A 27 8.97 9.52 -1.91
N ALA A 28 8.71 8.23 -2.18
CA ALA A 28 9.43 7.45 -3.17
C ALA A 28 9.37 8.08 -4.59
N GLY A 29 8.21 8.64 -4.97
CA GLY A 29 8.05 9.33 -6.25
C GLY A 29 8.86 10.62 -6.33
N LEU A 30 8.88 11.40 -5.24
CA LEU A 30 9.68 12.62 -5.16
C LEU A 30 11.18 12.34 -5.17
N LYS A 31 11.65 11.31 -4.44
CA LYS A 31 13.05 10.87 -4.44
C LYS A 31 13.52 10.47 -5.85
N ARG A 32 12.75 9.63 -6.55
CA ARG A 32 13.08 9.17 -7.92
C ARG A 32 13.17 10.30 -8.93
N LEU A 33 12.43 11.39 -8.72
CA LEU A 33 12.42 12.56 -9.59
C LEU A 33 13.38 13.67 -9.13
N ASN A 34 14.15 13.47 -8.06
CA ASN A 34 14.99 14.50 -7.44
C ASN A 34 14.20 15.77 -7.03
N MET A 35 12.97 15.59 -6.53
CA MET A 35 12.04 16.68 -6.18
C MET A 35 11.79 16.79 -4.66
N THR A 36 12.68 16.24 -3.83
CA THR A 36 12.51 16.21 -2.36
C THR A 36 12.54 17.60 -1.71
N ASN A 37 13.03 18.62 -2.42
CA ASN A 37 12.95 20.03 -1.99
C ASN A 37 11.50 20.55 -1.86
N ASN A 38 10.51 19.84 -2.41
CA ASN A 38 9.09 20.18 -2.25
C ASN A 38 8.46 19.52 -1.01
N VAL A 39 9.20 18.74 -0.23
CA VAL A 39 8.68 18.04 0.95
C VAL A 39 8.68 18.97 2.15
N THR A 40 7.49 19.27 2.66
CA THR A 40 7.33 20.07 3.89
C THR A 40 7.44 19.20 5.15
N ALA A 41 6.88 18.00 5.12
CA ALA A 41 6.91 17.04 6.22
C ALA A 41 6.86 15.61 5.66
N ILE A 42 7.51 14.67 6.34
CA ILE A 42 7.39 13.24 6.07
C ILE A 42 6.50 12.67 7.16
N LEU A 43 5.37 12.09 6.76
CA LEU A 43 4.48 11.38 7.70
C LEU A 43 5.09 10.03 8.04
N SER A 44 5.15 9.74 9.34
CA SER A 44 5.52 8.42 9.86
C SER A 44 4.45 7.37 9.52
N ILE A 45 4.80 6.11 9.68
CA ILE A 45 3.92 4.97 9.40
C ILE A 45 2.82 4.88 10.48
N GLU A 46 3.09 5.44 11.66
CA GLU A 46 2.17 5.62 12.78
C GLU A 46 1.12 6.69 12.46
N GLU A 47 1.53 7.81 11.85
CA GLU A 47 0.63 8.89 11.44
C GLU A 47 -0.21 8.54 10.21
N MET A 48 0.39 7.87 9.22
CA MET A 48 -0.31 7.52 7.98
C MET A 48 0.22 6.18 7.42
N LEU A 49 -0.56 5.12 7.65
CA LEU A 49 -0.26 3.82 7.11
C LEU A 49 -0.24 3.89 5.56
N PRO A 50 0.83 3.40 4.90
CA PRO A 50 0.98 3.54 3.46
C PRO A 50 0.00 2.66 2.69
N ALA A 51 -0.22 3.03 1.43
CA ALA A 51 -0.88 2.14 0.48
C ALA A 51 -0.06 0.87 0.27
N ILE A 52 -0.75 -0.21 -0.06
CA ILE A 52 -0.15 -1.51 -0.40
C ILE A 52 0.95 -1.35 -1.44
N ALA A 53 2.14 -1.87 -1.14
CA ALA A 53 3.34 -1.81 -1.96
C ALA A 53 3.85 -0.39 -2.28
N GLN A 54 3.49 0.63 -1.48
CA GLN A 54 3.94 2.00 -1.73
C GLN A 54 5.47 2.09 -1.72
N GLY A 55 6.04 2.49 -2.86
CA GLY A 55 7.48 2.64 -3.02
C GLY A 55 8.17 1.41 -3.61
N ALA A 56 7.53 0.25 -3.69
CA ALA A 56 8.07 -0.90 -4.43
C ALA A 56 7.94 -0.68 -5.95
N ILE A 57 8.78 -1.38 -6.73
CA ILE A 57 8.66 -1.47 -8.19
C ILE A 57 8.39 -2.94 -8.53
N GLY A 58 7.26 -3.21 -9.16
CA GLY A 58 6.95 -4.51 -9.73
C GLY A 58 7.32 -4.55 -11.22
N ILE A 59 8.01 -5.61 -11.65
CA ILE A 59 8.28 -5.91 -13.05
C ILE A 59 7.42 -7.11 -13.43
N ALA A 60 6.60 -6.97 -14.47
CA ALA A 60 5.76 -8.05 -14.98
C ALA A 60 6.32 -8.56 -16.31
N CYS A 61 6.35 -9.89 -16.46
CA CYS A 61 6.57 -10.57 -17.73
C CYS A 61 5.43 -11.56 -17.98
N ARG A 62 5.37 -12.15 -19.17
CA ARG A 62 4.40 -13.20 -19.47
C ARG A 62 4.69 -14.45 -18.63
N THR A 63 3.63 -15.15 -18.25
CA THR A 63 3.74 -16.52 -17.73
C THR A 63 4.38 -17.41 -18.81
N ASN A 64 5.30 -18.29 -18.41
CA ASN A 64 6.07 -19.19 -19.29
C ASN A 64 7.09 -18.51 -20.23
N ASP A 65 7.53 -17.29 -19.93
CA ASP A 65 8.66 -16.64 -20.61
C ASP A 65 9.93 -16.79 -19.76
N ASP A 66 10.50 -18.00 -19.73
CA ASP A 66 11.67 -18.32 -18.89
C ASP A 66 12.87 -17.43 -19.19
N LYS A 67 13.01 -17.00 -20.46
CA LYS A 67 14.06 -16.06 -20.87
C LYS A 67 13.90 -14.73 -20.14
N MET A 68 12.71 -14.14 -20.15
CA MET A 68 12.46 -12.89 -19.43
C MET A 68 12.55 -13.08 -17.92
N ALA A 69 12.02 -14.19 -17.38
CA ALA A 69 12.09 -14.51 -15.95
C ALA A 69 13.55 -14.55 -15.46
N ASN A 70 14.44 -15.20 -16.22
CA ASN A 70 15.86 -15.27 -15.91
C ASN A 70 16.54 -13.90 -15.92
N TYR A 71 16.19 -13.01 -16.86
CA TYR A 71 16.78 -11.66 -16.88
C TYR A 71 16.36 -10.81 -15.67
N ILE A 72 15.09 -10.87 -15.27
CA ILE A 72 14.59 -10.04 -14.17
C ILE A 72 14.87 -10.63 -12.79
N ALA A 73 15.18 -11.93 -12.68
CA ALA A 73 15.44 -12.61 -11.40
C ALA A 73 16.54 -11.92 -10.57
N SER A 74 17.60 -11.45 -11.23
CA SER A 74 18.71 -10.74 -10.57
C SER A 74 18.34 -9.38 -9.97
N LEU A 75 17.22 -8.79 -10.40
CA LEU A 75 16.71 -7.52 -9.89
C LEU A 75 15.81 -7.70 -8.67
N ASN A 76 15.42 -8.93 -8.33
CA ASN A 76 14.51 -9.21 -7.23
C ASN A 76 15.21 -9.00 -5.89
N HIS A 77 14.62 -8.15 -5.05
CA HIS A 77 15.00 -8.02 -3.66
C HIS A 77 14.05 -8.88 -2.80
N GLU A 78 14.58 -9.98 -2.27
CA GLU A 78 13.75 -11.02 -1.64
C GLU A 78 12.95 -10.52 -0.45
N GLU A 79 13.55 -9.71 0.41
CA GLU A 79 12.86 -9.14 1.57
C GLU A 79 11.67 -8.25 1.15
N THR A 80 11.87 -7.37 0.16
CA THR A 80 10.77 -6.54 -0.37
C THR A 80 9.71 -7.40 -1.06
N ARG A 81 10.10 -8.46 -1.77
CA ARG A 81 9.15 -9.39 -2.40
C ARG A 81 8.22 -9.99 -1.35
N LEU A 82 8.77 -10.50 -0.25
CA LEU A 82 8.00 -11.12 0.83
C LEU A 82 7.05 -10.13 1.52
N ALA A 83 7.54 -8.93 1.87
CA ALA A 83 6.69 -7.87 2.44
C ALA A 83 5.53 -7.49 1.50
N VAL A 84 5.83 -7.24 0.22
CA VAL A 84 4.81 -6.87 -0.77
C VAL A 84 3.82 -8.02 -1.01
N THR A 85 4.27 -9.28 -0.98
CA THR A 85 3.36 -10.42 -1.08
C THR A 85 2.40 -10.49 0.10
N CYS A 86 2.88 -10.26 1.32
CA CYS A 86 2.05 -10.15 2.52
C CYS A 86 0.98 -9.05 2.37
N GLU A 87 1.41 -7.83 2.02
CA GLU A 87 0.51 -6.69 1.86
C GLU A 87 -0.53 -6.95 0.75
N ARG A 88 -0.12 -7.55 -0.38
CA ARG A 88 -1.01 -7.88 -1.49
C ARG A 88 -2.01 -8.98 -1.15
N ALA A 89 -1.62 -9.98 -0.36
CA ALA A 89 -2.54 -11.02 0.10
C ALA A 89 -3.67 -10.42 0.95
N PHE A 90 -3.35 -9.47 1.83
CA PHE A 90 -4.35 -8.72 2.60
C PHE A 90 -5.29 -7.92 1.68
N LEU A 91 -4.74 -7.21 0.69
CA LEU A 91 -5.55 -6.45 -0.27
C LEU A 91 -6.49 -7.35 -1.08
N GLU A 92 -6.01 -8.51 -1.52
CA GLU A 92 -6.77 -9.50 -2.27
C GLU A 92 -7.91 -10.09 -1.44
N THR A 93 -7.67 -10.42 -0.15
CA THR A 93 -8.71 -10.88 0.78
C THR A 93 -9.84 -9.86 0.93
N LEU A 94 -9.53 -8.56 0.90
CA LEU A 94 -10.52 -7.49 0.99
C LEU A 94 -11.17 -7.10 -0.35
N ASP A 95 -10.84 -7.79 -1.45
CA ASP A 95 -11.26 -7.44 -2.82
C ASP A 95 -10.94 -5.97 -3.19
N GLY A 96 -9.81 -5.48 -2.68
CA GLY A 96 -9.39 -4.08 -2.75
C GLY A 96 -8.68 -3.70 -4.05
N SER A 97 -8.50 -2.39 -4.24
CA SER A 97 -7.77 -1.82 -5.38
C SER A 97 -7.10 -0.49 -5.02
N CYS A 98 -6.46 0.17 -6.00
CA CYS A 98 -5.89 1.51 -5.80
C CYS A 98 -6.92 2.62 -5.51
N ARG A 99 -8.23 2.31 -5.63
CA ARG A 99 -9.32 3.24 -5.36
C ARG A 99 -9.97 3.01 -3.99
N THR A 100 -9.73 1.86 -3.36
CA THR A 100 -10.34 1.54 -2.07
C THR A 100 -9.55 2.19 -0.92
N PRO A 101 -10.21 2.67 0.15
CA PRO A 101 -9.56 3.22 1.34
C PRO A 101 -8.94 2.11 2.21
N ILE A 102 -7.95 1.41 1.64
CA ILE A 102 -7.23 0.29 2.25
C ILE A 102 -5.73 0.63 2.29
N ALA A 103 -5.13 0.42 3.44
CA ALA A 103 -3.70 0.59 3.68
C ALA A 103 -3.11 -0.67 4.32
N GLY A 104 -1.81 -0.89 4.11
CA GLY A 104 -1.13 -2.02 4.70
C GLY A 104 0.38 -1.94 4.51
N TYR A 105 1.10 -2.37 5.55
CA TYR A 105 2.55 -2.33 5.58
C TYR A 105 3.12 -3.55 6.31
N ALA A 106 4.03 -4.26 5.67
CA ALA A 106 4.79 -5.35 6.25
C ALA A 106 6.29 -5.01 6.29
N HIS A 107 6.94 -5.27 7.42
CA HIS A 107 8.39 -5.12 7.53
C HIS A 107 8.98 -6.17 8.47
N ARG A 108 10.31 -6.34 8.40
CA ARG A 108 11.05 -7.21 9.30
C ARG A 108 11.46 -6.41 10.54
N ASP A 109 11.16 -6.91 11.72
CA ASP A 109 11.62 -6.30 12.98
C ASP A 109 13.05 -6.76 13.34
N GLU A 110 13.60 -6.22 14.43
CA GLU A 110 14.96 -6.51 14.90
C GLU A 110 15.17 -7.98 15.28
N ASP A 111 14.10 -8.68 15.69
CA ASP A 111 14.11 -10.10 16.02
C ASP A 111 13.99 -11.00 14.77
N GLY A 112 13.84 -10.40 13.58
CA GLY A 112 13.71 -11.11 12.31
C GLY A 112 12.29 -11.58 11.98
N ASN A 113 11.27 -11.10 12.70
CA ASN A 113 9.86 -11.43 12.47
C ASN A 113 9.21 -10.46 11.47
N CYS A 114 8.16 -10.93 10.78
CA CYS A 114 7.24 -10.07 10.07
C CYS A 114 6.36 -9.33 11.07
N VAL A 115 6.30 -8.00 10.94
CA VAL A 115 5.30 -7.13 11.56
C VAL A 115 4.43 -6.56 10.45
N PHE A 116 3.16 -6.94 10.46
CA PHE A 116 2.16 -6.48 9.51
C PHE A 116 1.13 -5.58 10.23
N ARG A 117 0.83 -4.42 9.63
CA ARG A 117 -0.30 -3.55 10.00
C ARG A 117 -1.20 -3.39 8.79
N GLY A 118 -2.51 -3.45 9.00
CA GLY A 118 -3.53 -3.24 7.96
C GLY A 118 -4.64 -2.32 8.47
N LEU A 119 -5.24 -1.56 7.56
CA LEU A 119 -6.34 -0.64 7.85
C LEU A 119 -7.34 -0.61 6.71
N VAL A 120 -8.62 -0.52 7.05
CA VAL A 120 -9.68 -0.07 6.13
C VAL A 120 -10.45 1.09 6.74
N ALA A 121 -10.78 2.09 5.93
CA ALA A 121 -11.62 3.22 6.34
C ALA A 121 -12.87 3.33 5.47
N SER A 122 -13.93 3.95 5.98
CA SER A 122 -15.04 4.41 5.15
C SER A 122 -14.59 5.61 4.29
N PRO A 123 -15.19 5.84 3.11
CA PRO A 123 -14.80 6.96 2.23
C PRO A 123 -14.95 8.35 2.86
N ASP A 124 -15.86 8.50 3.83
CA ASP A 124 -16.06 9.73 4.60
C ASP A 124 -15.14 9.83 5.84
N GLY A 125 -14.36 8.80 6.13
CA GLY A 125 -13.43 8.73 7.26
C GLY A 125 -14.10 8.57 8.63
N THR A 126 -15.43 8.37 8.70
CA THR A 126 -16.17 8.24 9.97
C THR A 126 -15.91 6.91 10.67
N GLN A 127 -15.52 5.89 9.92
CA GLN A 127 -15.17 4.58 10.45
C GLN A 127 -13.79 4.17 9.95
N VAL A 128 -12.95 3.72 10.88
CA VAL A 128 -11.61 3.20 10.61
C VAL A 128 -11.45 1.91 11.40
N LEU A 129 -11.06 0.84 10.72
CA LEU A 129 -10.80 -0.46 11.32
C LEU A 129 -9.36 -0.85 11.04
N GLU A 130 -8.61 -1.08 12.11
CA GLU A 130 -7.21 -1.46 12.07
C GLU A 130 -7.00 -2.89 12.57
N THR A 131 -5.95 -3.53 12.08
CA THR A 131 -5.50 -4.85 12.52
C THR A 131 -3.97 -4.93 12.45
N SER A 132 -3.39 -5.86 13.20
CA SER A 132 -1.95 -6.13 13.18
C SER A 132 -1.65 -7.60 13.40
N ARG A 133 -0.52 -8.06 12.87
CA ARG A 133 -0.02 -9.43 13.02
C ARG A 133 1.50 -9.40 13.19
N LYS A 134 2.02 -10.35 13.99
CA LYS A 134 3.45 -10.63 14.11
C LYS A 134 3.67 -12.13 13.96
N GLY A 135 4.70 -12.53 13.22
CA GLY A 135 5.05 -13.94 13.03
C GLY A 135 6.31 -14.14 12.19
N PRO A 136 6.64 -15.38 11.80
CA PRO A 136 7.84 -15.66 11.02
C PRO A 136 7.91 -14.87 9.72
N TYR A 137 9.08 -14.36 9.36
CA TYR A 137 9.31 -13.69 8.08
C TYR A 137 9.60 -14.72 6.97
N VAL A 138 8.60 -15.57 6.71
CA VAL A 138 8.62 -16.63 5.70
C VAL A 138 7.34 -16.54 4.88
N LEU A 139 7.43 -16.80 3.58
CA LEU A 139 6.36 -16.55 2.63
C LEU A 139 5.00 -17.13 3.05
N GLU A 140 4.97 -18.40 3.46
CA GLU A 140 3.73 -19.11 3.80
C GLU A 140 3.06 -18.48 5.04
N ASP A 141 3.82 -18.26 6.12
CA ASP A 141 3.34 -17.60 7.34
C ASP A 141 2.83 -16.19 7.04
N MET A 142 3.59 -15.40 6.29
CA MET A 142 3.22 -14.02 5.96
C MET A 142 1.92 -13.95 5.15
N VAL A 143 1.70 -14.87 4.21
CA VAL A 143 0.43 -14.94 3.46
C VAL A 143 -0.74 -15.32 4.37
N LEU A 144 -0.54 -16.27 5.30
CA LEU A 144 -1.58 -16.67 6.24
C LEU A 144 -1.94 -15.53 7.21
N LEU A 145 -0.94 -14.85 7.78
CA LEU A 145 -1.11 -13.68 8.65
C LEU A 145 -1.92 -12.59 7.95
N ALA A 146 -1.59 -12.29 6.69
CA ALA A 146 -2.27 -11.28 5.89
C ALA A 146 -3.74 -11.63 5.59
N LYS A 147 -4.02 -12.89 5.24
CA LYS A 147 -5.38 -13.39 4.97
C LYS A 147 -6.23 -13.33 6.24
N ASP A 148 -5.71 -13.82 7.35
CA ASP A 148 -6.39 -13.79 8.64
C ASP A 148 -6.72 -12.34 9.07
N ALA A 149 -5.77 -11.42 8.89
CA ALA A 149 -6.00 -9.99 9.12
C ALA A 149 -7.12 -9.40 8.23
N GLY A 150 -7.17 -9.77 6.95
CA GLY A 150 -8.23 -9.34 6.03
C GLY A 150 -9.60 -9.91 6.42
N GLU A 151 -9.67 -11.20 6.76
CA GLU A 151 -10.89 -11.86 7.21
C GLU A 151 -11.43 -11.28 8.52
N GLU A 152 -10.54 -10.90 9.45
CA GLU A 152 -10.92 -10.20 10.68
C GLU A 152 -11.64 -8.88 10.35
N LEU A 153 -11.09 -8.07 9.44
CA LEU A 153 -11.69 -6.81 9.05
C LEU A 153 -13.02 -7.00 8.30
N LEU A 154 -13.14 -8.02 7.44
CA LEU A 154 -14.41 -8.37 6.80
C LEU A 154 -15.51 -8.69 7.83
N LYS A 155 -15.16 -9.45 8.89
CA LYS A 155 -16.10 -9.80 9.96
C LYS A 155 -16.49 -8.57 10.80
N ARG A 156 -15.54 -7.68 11.08
CA ARG A 156 -15.74 -6.48 11.92
C ARG A 156 -16.47 -5.35 11.22
N ALA A 157 -16.29 -5.19 9.91
CA ALA A 157 -16.85 -4.10 9.13
C ALA A 157 -18.39 -4.09 9.08
N GLY A 158 -19.03 -5.24 9.34
CA GLY A 158 -20.48 -5.36 9.33
C GLY A 158 -21.10 -5.20 7.93
N PRO A 159 -22.44 -5.34 7.82
CA PRO A 159 -23.12 -5.25 6.53
C PRO A 159 -22.98 -3.87 5.87
N GLY A 160 -22.70 -3.86 4.56
CA GLY A 160 -22.73 -2.65 3.74
C GLY A 160 -21.48 -1.75 3.81
N PHE A 161 -20.57 -1.98 4.76
CA PHE A 161 -19.34 -1.19 4.86
C PHE A 161 -18.53 -1.21 3.56
N PHE A 162 -18.39 -2.37 2.92
CA PHE A 162 -17.65 -2.52 1.67
C PHE A 162 -18.45 -2.24 0.39
N ASP A 163 -19.69 -1.73 0.48
CA ASP A 163 -20.48 -1.49 -0.74
C ASP A 163 -19.86 -0.43 -1.66
N PHE A 164 -19.00 0.44 -1.12
CA PHE A 164 -18.21 1.37 -1.93
C PHE A 164 -17.25 0.67 -2.89
N ILE A 165 -16.84 -0.58 -2.64
CA ILE A 165 -15.94 -1.31 -3.56
C ILE A 165 -16.65 -1.53 -4.90
N LYS A 166 -17.96 -1.83 -4.88
CA LYS A 166 -18.77 -2.05 -6.09
C LYS A 166 -18.92 -0.79 -6.92
N THR A 167 -18.96 0.38 -6.28
CA THR A 167 -19.12 1.67 -6.98
C THR A 167 -17.80 2.25 -7.51
N LEU A 168 -16.67 1.71 -7.07
CA LEU A 168 -15.33 2.17 -7.45
C LEU A 168 -14.64 1.33 -8.54
N LYS A 169 -15.12 0.10 -8.77
CA LYS A 169 -14.70 -0.78 -9.89
C LYS A 169 -15.31 -0.28 -11.20
#